data_AF-A0A225W7X3-F1
#
_entry.id   AF-A0A225W7X3-F1
#
_cell.length_a   1.000
_cell.length_b   1.000
_cell.length_c   1.000
_cell.angle_alpha   90.00
_cell.angle_beta   90.00
_cell.angle_gamma   90.00
#
_symmetry.space_group_name_H-M   'P 1'
#
loop_
_entity.id
_entity.type
_entity.pdbx_description
1 polymer ?
#
loop_
_entity_poly.entity_id
_entity_poly.type
_entity_poly.pdbx_seq_one_letter_code
_entity_poly.pdbx_strand_id
1 'polypeptide(L)' 'MYYMRSDLAALRVRKDVNELAKAKFTCSQATTRVEFPDGVENMLRLIFMISIADISGPYANGDFTFFVEIPKTYPFY' A
#
# COMPACT_ATOMS: atom_id res chain seq x y z
N MET A 1 7.11 24.00 16.68
CA MET A 1 7.69 22.92 15.84
C MET A 1 6.87 22.85 14.57
N TYR A 2 7.41 23.33 13.43
CA TYR A 2 6.73 23.29 12.14
C TYR A 2 6.79 21.85 11.62
N TYR A 3 5.68 21.12 11.68
CA TYR A 3 5.56 19.87 10.93
C TYR A 3 5.46 20.22 9.46
N MET A 4 6.43 19.82 8.64
CA MET A 4 6.32 20.00 7.19
C MET A 4 5.13 19.18 6.70
N ARG A 5 4.34 19.72 5.75
CA ARG A 5 3.16 19.03 5.20
C ARG A 5 3.47 17.62 4.68
N SER A 6 4.69 17.40 4.17
CA SER A 6 5.18 16.08 3.75
C SER A 6 5.12 15.05 4.88
N ASP A 7 5.46 15.46 6.11
CA ASP A 7 5.54 14.56 7.25
C ASP A 7 4.13 14.16 7.70
N LEU A 8 3.18 15.09 7.63
CA LEU A 8 1.77 14.80 7.95
C LEU A 8 1.14 13.81 6.97
N ALA A 9 1.42 13.96 5.67
CA ALA A 9 0.93 13.05 4.64
C ALA A 9 1.52 11.64 4.84
N ALA A 10 2.83 11.53 5.04
CA ALA A 10 3.50 10.25 5.31
C ALA A 10 2.97 9.59 6.60
N LEU A 11 2.77 10.35 7.68
CA LEU A 11 2.19 9.86 8.93
C LEU A 11 0.76 9.35 8.74
N ARG A 12 -0.04 10.04 7.91
CA ARG A 12 -1.40 9.61 7.60
C ARG A 12 -1.39 8.30 6.82
N VAL A 13 -0.59 8.21 5.75
CA VAL A 13 -0.46 6.97 4.97
C VAL A 13 0.02 5.83 5.86
N ARG A 14 0.98 6.07 6.74
CA ARG A 14 1.45 5.07 7.72
C ARG A 14 0.33 4.55 8.62
N LYS A 15 -0.58 5.42 9.07
CA LYS A 15 -1.77 5.00 9.81
C LYS A 15 -2.65 4.08 8.94
N ASP A 16 -2.97 4.50 7.72
CA ASP A 16 -3.90 3.78 6.84
C ASP A 16 -3.31 2.40 6.43
N VAL A 17 -2.01 2.33 6.15
CA VAL A 17 -1.28 1.06 5.90
C VAL A 17 -1.29 0.15 7.12
N ASN A 18 -1.07 0.67 8.33
CA ASN A 18 -1.14 -0.11 9.55
C ASN A 18 -2.55 -0.67 9.82
N GLU A 19 -3.60 0.07 9.44
CA GLU A 19 -4.98 -0.40 9.51
C GLU A 19 -5.24 -1.52 8.48
N LEU A 20 -4.73 -1.38 7.25
CA LEU A 20 -4.78 -2.43 6.23
C LEU A 20 -4.04 -3.70 6.68
N ALA A 21 -2.86 -3.56 7.30
CA ALA A 21 -2.07 -4.69 7.78
C ALA A 21 -2.80 -5.51 8.85
N LYS A 22 -3.58 -4.85 9.72
CA LYS A 22 -4.39 -5.51 10.75
C LYS A 22 -5.50 -6.39 10.16
N ALA A 23 -5.98 -6.09 8.95
CA ALA A 23 -6.98 -6.89 8.24
C ALA A 23 -6.41 -8.19 7.64
N LYS A 24 -5.08 -8.42 7.75
CA LYS A 24 -4.28 -9.47 7.11
C LYS A 24 -4.29 -9.34 5.58
N PHE A 25 -3.11 -9.23 4.98
CA PHE A 25 -2.93 -9.10 3.53
C PHE A 25 -3.21 -10.38 2.74
N THR A 26 -4.07 -11.25 3.25
CA THR A 26 -4.34 -12.58 2.70
C THR A 26 -5.84 -12.81 2.74
N CYS A 27 -6.45 -13.04 1.57
CA CYS A 27 -7.77 -13.63 1.46
C CYS A 27 -7.65 -15.01 0.78
N SER A 28 -8.74 -15.78 0.74
CA SER A 28 -8.72 -17.13 0.12
C SER A 28 -8.39 -17.13 -1.37
N GLN A 29 -8.56 -16.00 -2.05
CA GLN A 29 -8.40 -15.85 -3.49
C GLN A 29 -7.09 -15.15 -3.88
N ALA A 30 -6.42 -14.46 -2.97
CA ALA A 30 -5.22 -13.69 -3.28
C ALA A 30 -4.32 -13.46 -2.05
N THR A 31 -3.02 -13.42 -2.31
CA THR A 31 -2.00 -12.99 -1.36
C THR A 31 -1.47 -11.62 -1.78
N THR A 32 -1.49 -10.66 -0.86
CA THR A 32 -0.96 -9.32 -1.07
C THR A 32 0.29 -9.12 -0.23
N ARG A 33 1.31 -8.49 -0.83
CA ARG A 33 2.51 -8.00 -0.15
C ARG A 33 2.65 -6.52 -0.45
N VAL A 34 3.07 -5.76 0.56
CA VAL A 34 3.31 -4.32 0.43
C VAL A 34 4.75 -4.03 0.76
N GLU A 35 5.41 -3.21 -0.06
CA GLU A 35 6.76 -2.73 0.18
C GLU A 35 6.81 -1.20 0.24
N PHE A 36 7.73 -0.70 1.06
CA PHE A 36 7.99 0.72 1.30
C PHE A 36 9.39 1.05 0.78
N PRO A 37 9.56 1.32 -0.53
CA PRO A 37 10.88 1.50 -1.14
C PRO A 37 11.69 2.65 -0.50
N ASP A 38 11.01 3.68 0.00
CA ASP A 38 11.62 4.83 0.66
C ASP A 38 11.66 4.69 2.20
N GLY A 39 11.32 3.51 2.73
CA GLY A 39 11.26 3.22 4.15
C GLY A 39 9.97 3.66 4.85
N VAL A 40 9.81 3.23 6.10
CA VAL A 40 8.57 3.45 6.88
C VAL A 40 8.35 4.90 7.34
N GLU A 41 9.39 5.72 7.27
CA GLU A 41 9.32 7.16 7.58
C GLU A 41 8.84 8.00 6.38
N ASN A 42 8.89 7.43 5.17
CA ASN A 42 8.42 8.10 3.96
C ASN A 42 7.56 7.15 3.11
N MET A 43 6.29 7.02 3.48
CA MET A 43 5.34 6.13 2.82
C MET A 43 4.59 6.78 1.64
N LEU A 44 5.14 7.82 1.01
CA LEU A 44 4.50 8.45 -0.15
C LEU A 44 4.63 7.62 -1.44
N ARG A 45 5.46 6.57 -1.44
CA ARG A 45 5.55 5.60 -2.52
C ARG A 45 5.35 4.20 -1.94
N LEU A 46 4.44 3.44 -2.54
CA LEU A 46 4.10 2.09 -2.11
C LEU A 46 4.16 1.15 -3.32
N ILE A 47 4.62 -0.08 -3.08
CA ILE A 47 4.58 -1.16 -4.07
C ILE A 47 3.66 -2.25 -3.53
N PHE A 48 2.61 -2.56 -4.27
CA PHE A 48 1.71 -3.68 -3.97
C PHE A 48 2.00 -4.81 -4.93
N MET A 49 2.30 -5.98 -4.40
CA MET A 49 2.38 -7.23 -5.15
C MET A 49 1.19 -8.09 -4.77
N ILE A 50 0.42 -8.53 -5.76
CA ILE A 50 -0.78 -9.34 -5.57
C ILE A 50 -0.62 -10.61 -6.40
N SER A 51 -0.60 -11.76 -5.74
CA SER A 51 -0.60 -13.08 -6.36
C SER A 51 -1.99 -13.70 -6.21
N ILE A 52 -2.63 -14.04 -7.32
CA ILE A 52 -3.95 -14.68 -7.33
C ILE A 52 -3.79 -16.18 -7.05
N ALA A 53 -4.42 -16.65 -5.97
CA ALA A 53 -4.45 -18.05 -5.58
C ALA A 53 -5.59 -18.82 -6.26
N ASP A 54 -6.60 -18.13 -6.77
CA ASP A 54 -7.69 -18.75 -7.53
C ASP A 54 -7.19 -19.26 -8.88
N ILE A 55 -7.49 -20.53 -9.17
CA ILE A 55 -7.13 -21.21 -10.42
C ILE A 55 -8.26 -21.11 -11.47
N SER A 56 -9.39 -20.53 -11.09
CA SER A 56 -10.55 -20.32 -11.94
C SER A 56 -10.85 -18.83 -12.09
N GLY A 57 -11.10 -18.38 -13.32
CA GLY A 57 -11.45 -16.99 -13.59
C GLY A 57 -10.42 -16.24 -14.46
N PRO A 58 -10.73 -15.00 -14.84
CA PRO A 58 -9.99 -14.25 -15.85
C PRO A 58 -8.58 -13.84 -15.42
N TYR A 59 -8.28 -13.89 -14.11
CA TYR A 59 -7.00 -13.52 -13.53
C TYR A 59 -6.26 -14.71 -12.91
N ALA A 60 -6.66 -15.94 -13.26
CA ALA A 60 -6.08 -17.15 -12.69
C ALA A 60 -4.56 -17.19 -12.89
N ASN A 61 -3.83 -17.53 -11.81
CA ASN A 61 -2.36 -17.51 -11.76
C ASN A 61 -1.72 -16.13 -12.05
N GLY A 62 -2.48 -15.04 -11.94
CA GLY A 62 -1.97 -13.71 -12.18
C GLY A 62 -1.10 -13.20 -11.03
N ASP A 63 0.07 -12.67 -11.39
CA ASP A 63 0.92 -11.88 -10.50
C ASP A 63 0.91 -10.43 -10.97
N PHE A 64 0.44 -9.54 -10.10
CA PHE A 64 0.28 -8.12 -10.41
C PHE A 64 1.15 -7.28 -9.49
N THR A 65 1.87 -6.32 -10.08
CA THR A 65 2.62 -5.31 -9.32
C THR A 65 2.05 -3.93 -9.62
N PHE A 66 1.65 -3.22 -8.57
CA PHE A 66 1.13 -1.85 -8.64
C PHE A 66 2.09 -0.90 -7.94
N PHE A 67 2.43 0.19 -8.64
CA PHE A 67 3.22 1.29 -8.09
C PHE A 67 2.28 2.44 -7.76
N VAL A 68 2.26 2.85 -6.48
CA VAL A 68 1.38 3.91 -6.00
C VAL A 68 2.24 5.09 -5.56
N GLU A 69 1.99 6.25 -6.15
CA GLU A 69 2.62 7.51 -5.76
C GLU A 69 1.56 8.42 -5.14
N ILE A 70 1.81 8.86 -3.91
CA ILE A 70 0.86 9.61 -3.09
C ILE A 70 1.33 11.06 -3.03
N PRO A 71 0.45 12.03 -3.39
CA PRO A 71 0.81 13.43 -3.35
C PRO A 71 1.02 13.89 -1.90
N LYS A 72 1.94 14.85 -1.71
CA LYS A 72 2.21 15.46 -0.39
C LYS A 72 1.01 16.21 0.21
N THR A 73 -0.03 16.46 -0.58
CA THR A 73 -1.28 17.08 -0.13
C THR A 73 -2.22 16.09 0.53
N TYR A 74 -1.99 14.78 0.39
CA TYR A 74 -2.83 13.74 0.98
C TYR A 74 -3.06 13.95 2.49
N PRO A 75 -4.30 13.77 3.00
CA PRO A 75 -5.50 13.29 2.32
C PRO A 75 -6.34 14.39 1.63
N PHE A 76 -5.79 15.58 1.43
CA PHE A 76 -6.49 16.74 0.88
C PHE A 76 -6.17 16.95 -0.60
N TYR A 77 -7.09 17.66 -1.26
CA TYR A 77 -6.96 18.12 -2.64
C TYR A 77 -5.95 19.26 -2.75
#